data_AF-A0A5P1X4J8-F1
#
_entry.id   AF-A0A5P1X4J8-F1
#
_cell.length_a   1.000
_cell.length_b   1.000
_cell.length_c   1.000
_cell.angle_alpha   90.00
_cell.angle_beta   90.00
_cell.angle_gamma   90.00
#
_symmetry.space_group_name_H-M   'P 1'
#
loop_
_entity.id
_entity.type
_entity.pdbx_description
1 polymer ?
#
loop_
_entity_poly.entity_id
_entity_poly.type
_entity_poly.pdbx_seq_one_letter_code
_entity_poly.pdbx_strand_id
1 'polypeptide(L)'
;MDYPKYVKMLKAMADSNRLQIIDLLSCGSLCACDILTHFEFTQPTLSHHMKVLQSAGIVSAKKDGKWQRYSLEPHFIRDFQTNAGDLLTGSQHCICQSQTNLSCDECQPTEDIEAK
;
A
#
# COMPACT_ATOMS: atom_id res chain seq x y z
N MET A 1 9.11 5.32 10.15
CA MET A 1 7.99 5.04 9.22
C MET A 1 7.29 6.34 8.84
N ASP A 2 6.96 6.55 7.56
CA ASP A 2 6.09 7.63 7.11
C ASP A 2 4.62 7.16 7.18
N TYR A 3 3.93 7.48 8.29
CA TYR A 3 2.55 7.03 8.51
C TYR A 3 1.57 7.56 7.44
N PRO A 4 1.57 8.86 7.07
CA PRO A 4 0.70 9.35 6.00
C PRO A 4 0.87 8.61 4.67
N LYS A 5 2.11 8.33 4.24
CA LYS A 5 2.39 7.55 3.03
C LYS A 5 1.87 6.12 3.15
N TYR A 6 2.12 5.47 4.28
CA TYR A 6 1.69 4.08 4.50
C TYR A 6 0.15 3.95 4.55
N VAL A 7 -0.54 4.88 5.21
CA VAL A 7 -2.01 4.96 5.21
C VAL A 7 -2.56 5.12 3.79
N LYS A 8 -1.91 5.92 2.94
CA LYS A 8 -2.31 6.08 1.53
C LYS A 8 -2.19 4.76 0.76
N MET A 9 -1.12 3.99 0.98
CA MET A 9 -0.95 2.66 0.38
C MET A 9 -2.05 1.70 0.85
N LEU A 10 -2.29 1.61 2.16
CA LEU A 10 -3.32 0.73 2.73
C LEU A 10 -4.73 1.07 2.23
N LYS A 11 -5.10 2.35 2.17
CA LYS A 11 -6.39 2.80 1.59
C LYS A 11 -6.51 2.46 0.10
N ALA A 12 -5.41 2.49 -0.63
CA ALA A 12 -5.38 2.08 -2.03
C ALA A 12 -5.54 0.56 -2.21
N MET A 13 -5.12 -0.23 -1.23
CA MET A 13 -5.27 -1.69 -1.21
C MET A 13 -6.59 -2.17 -0.60
N ALA A 14 -7.28 -1.36 0.19
CA ALA A 14 -8.53 -1.73 0.88
C ALA A 14 -9.74 -1.80 -0.08
N ASP A 15 -9.69 -2.70 -1.05
CA ASP A 15 -10.73 -3.06 -2.02
C ASP A 15 -10.35 -4.41 -2.64
N SER A 16 -11.33 -5.31 -2.74
CA SER A 16 -11.09 -6.70 -3.18
C SER A 16 -10.52 -6.77 -4.59
N ASN A 17 -11.08 -6.00 -5.53
CA ASN A 17 -10.64 -5.98 -6.92
C ASN A 17 -9.20 -5.46 -7.04
N ARG A 18 -8.85 -4.39 -6.32
CA ARG A 18 -7.48 -3.86 -6.30
C ARG A 18 -6.47 -4.85 -5.73
N LEU A 19 -6.81 -5.61 -4.68
CA LEU A 19 -5.92 -6.67 -4.18
C LEU A 19 -5.72 -7.77 -5.21
N GLN A 20 -6.78 -8.23 -5.87
CA GLN A 20 -6.69 -9.23 -6.94
C GLN A 20 -5.85 -8.73 -8.13
N ILE A 21 -5.96 -7.45 -8.48
CA ILE A 21 -5.11 -6.83 -9.50
C ILE A 21 -3.64 -6.84 -9.07
N ILE A 22 -3.35 -6.47 -7.82
CA ILE A 22 -1.98 -6.47 -7.28
C ILE A 22 -1.40 -7.88 -7.30
N ASP A 23 -2.19 -8.87 -6.89
CA ASP A 23 -1.83 -10.29 -6.93
C ASP A 23 -1.51 -10.74 -8.37
N LEU A 24 -2.37 -10.40 -9.32
CA LEU A 24 -2.16 -10.70 -10.74
C LEU A 24 -0.87 -10.07 -11.28
N LEU A 25 -0.58 -8.81 -10.92
CA LEU A 25 0.63 -8.10 -11.31
C LEU A 25 1.89 -8.56 -10.56
N SER A 26 1.75 -9.33 -9.48
CA SER A 26 2.88 -9.94 -8.78
C SER A 26 3.56 -11.02 -9.64
N CYS A 27 2.82 -11.62 -10.59
CA CYS A 27 3.31 -12.60 -11.55
C CYS A 27 4.07 -11.96 -12.73
N GLY A 28 4.00 -10.63 -12.90
CA GLY A 28 4.68 -9.91 -13.97
C GLY A 28 3.88 -8.73 -14.52
N SER A 29 4.39 -8.13 -15.59
CA SER A 29 3.68 -7.02 -16.24
C SER A 29 2.54 -7.53 -17.13
N LEU A 30 1.44 -6.79 -17.22
CA LEU A 30 0.27 -7.13 -18.06
C LEU A 30 -0.33 -5.89 -18.73
N CYS A 31 -1.02 -6.07 -19.87
CA CYS A 31 -1.81 -4.97 -20.44
C CYS A 31 -3.15 -4.81 -19.73
N ALA A 32 -3.81 -3.66 -19.90
CA ALA A 32 -5.19 -3.47 -19.43
C ALA A 32 -6.17 -4.54 -19.95
N CYS A 33 -5.96 -4.97 -21.21
CA CYS A 33 -6.73 -6.02 -21.86
C CYS A 33 -6.64 -7.34 -21.10
N ASP A 34 -5.41 -7.81 -20.84
CA ASP A 34 -5.14 -9.05 -20.13
C ASP A 34 -5.74 -9.00 -18.73
N ILE A 35 -5.55 -7.88 -18.01
CA ILE A 35 -6.12 -7.70 -16.66
C ILE A 35 -7.64 -7.83 -16.71
N LEU A 36 -8.33 -7.16 -17.65
CA LEU A 36 -9.79 -7.22 -17.76
C LEU A 36 -10.34 -8.62 -17.94
N THR A 37 -9.59 -9.55 -18.55
CA THR A 37 -10.05 -10.94 -18.74
C THR A 37 -10.31 -11.68 -17.42
N HIS A 38 -9.77 -11.18 -16.29
CA HIS A 38 -9.93 -11.76 -14.97
C HIS A 38 -11.08 -11.16 -14.15
N PHE A 39 -11.81 -10.16 -14.67
CA PHE A 39 -12.81 -9.42 -13.89
C PHE A 39 -14.13 -9.21 -14.65
N GLU A 40 -15.22 -9.19 -13.89
CA GLU A 40 -16.57 -8.88 -14.39
C GLU A 40 -16.90 -7.37 -14.31
N PHE A 41 -15.92 -6.51 -14.59
CA PHE A 41 -16.14 -5.06 -14.65
C PHE A 41 -15.68 -4.45 -15.98
N THR A 42 -16.09 -3.20 -16.19
CA THR A 42 -15.83 -2.48 -17.44
C THR A 42 -14.43 -1.85 -17.48
N GLN A 43 -13.95 -1.52 -18.68
CA GLN A 43 -12.69 -0.79 -18.88
C GLN A 43 -12.62 0.56 -18.12
N PRO A 44 -13.68 1.40 -18.05
CA PRO A 44 -13.70 2.57 -17.17
C PRO A 44 -13.44 2.24 -15.69
N THR A 45 -14.02 1.16 -15.18
CA THR A 45 -13.81 0.70 -13.80
C THR A 45 -12.35 0.28 -13.59
N LEU A 46 -11.76 -0.49 -14.53
CA LEU A 46 -10.34 -0.84 -14.46
C LEU A 46 -9.46 0.42 -14.44
N SER A 47 -9.72 1.38 -15.33
CA SER A 47 -8.95 2.62 -15.40
C SER A 47 -9.02 3.41 -14.08
N HIS A 48 -10.16 3.39 -13.40
CA HIS A 48 -10.30 3.97 -12.07
C HIS A 48 -9.39 3.26 -11.06
N HIS A 49 -9.45 1.92 -10.98
CA HIS A 49 -8.57 1.14 -10.11
C HIS A 49 -7.08 1.40 -10.40
N MET A 50 -6.67 1.38 -11.67
CA MET A 50 -5.30 1.69 -12.09
C MET A 50 -4.88 3.10 -11.66
N LYS A 51 -5.76 4.10 -11.79
CA LYS A 51 -5.44 5.48 -11.40
C LYS A 51 -5.23 5.60 -9.89
N VAL A 52 -6.05 4.93 -9.08
CA VAL A 52 -5.91 4.93 -7.63
C VAL A 52 -4.60 4.24 -7.20
N LEU A 53 -4.30 3.08 -7.79
CA LEU A 53 -3.06 2.35 -7.50
C LEU A 53 -1.81 3.14 -7.93
N GLN A 54 -1.83 3.78 -9.11
CA GLN A 54 -0.74 4.65 -9.58
C GLN A 54 -0.56 5.87 -8.67
N SER A 55 -1.66 6.51 -8.27
CA SER A 55 -1.60 7.68 -7.39
C SER A 55 -1.02 7.34 -6.01
N ALA A 56 -1.15 6.08 -5.58
CA ALA A 56 -0.58 5.55 -4.35
C ALA A 56 0.85 5.00 -4.51
N GLY A 57 1.42 5.02 -5.72
CA GLY A 57 2.76 4.50 -6.01
C GLY A 57 2.85 2.97 -6.03
N ILE A 58 1.72 2.26 -6.14
CA ILE A 58 1.68 0.79 -6.07
C ILE A 58 2.02 0.17 -7.43
N VAL A 59 1.51 0.77 -8.51
CA VAL A 59 1.71 0.29 -9.88
C VAL A 59 2.26 1.39 -10.77
N SER A 60 3.07 1.00 -11.75
CA SER A 60 3.52 1.84 -12.85
C SER A 60 2.79 1.50 -14.13
N ALA A 61 2.73 2.46 -15.05
CA ALA A 61 2.25 2.26 -16.41
C ALA A 61 3.36 2.65 -17.40
N LYS A 62 3.75 1.73 -18.28
CA LYS A 62 4.71 2.00 -19.35
C LYS A 62 4.04 1.78 -20.69
N LYS A 63 4.23 2.73 -21.61
CA LYS A 63 3.80 2.58 -22.99
C LYS A 63 4.66 1.52 -23.69
N ASP A 64 4.00 0.52 -24.25
CA ASP A 64 4.60 -0.55 -25.04
C ASP A 64 3.85 -0.64 -26.38
N GLY A 65 4.41 0.03 -27.39
CA GLY A 65 3.75 0.23 -28.68
C GLY A 65 2.41 0.97 -28.55
N LYS A 66 1.32 0.27 -28.90
CA LYS A 66 -0.05 0.79 -28.82
C LYS A 66 -0.69 0.65 -27.44
N TRP A 67 -0.14 -0.19 -26.58
CA TRP A 67 -0.74 -0.59 -25.31
C TRP A 67 0.00 0.00 -24.12
N GLN A 68 -0.69 0.08 -22.98
CA GLN A 68 -0.07 0.36 -21.69
C GLN A 68 0.14 -0.96 -20.95
N ARG A 69 1.35 -1.19 -20.45
CA ARG A 69 1.66 -2.31 -19.56
C ARG A 69 1.78 -1.81 -18.14
N TYR A 70 1.13 -2.52 -17.23
CA TYR A 70 1.18 -2.26 -15.80
C TYR A 70 2.11 -3.25 -15.12
N SER A 71 2.79 -2.79 -14.08
CA SER A 71 3.66 -3.61 -13.22
C SER A 71 3.66 -3.06 -11.80
N LEU A 72 3.93 -3.91 -10.80
CA LEU A 72 4.18 -3.44 -9.45
C LEU A 72 5.43 -2.57 -9.40
N GLU A 73 5.35 -1.50 -8.62
CA GLU A 73 6.49 -0.61 -8.37
C GLU A 73 7.49 -1.28 -7.41
N PRO A 74 8.78 -1.41 -7.75
CA PRO A 74 9.76 -2.04 -6.87
C PRO A 74 9.91 -1.36 -5.51
N HIS A 75 9.74 -0.04 -5.48
CA HIS A 75 9.79 0.73 -4.24
C HIS A 75 8.57 0.44 -3.35
N PHE A 76 7.39 0.22 -3.93
CA PHE A 76 6.20 -0.18 -3.18
C PHE A 76 6.41 -1.51 -2.46
N ILE A 77 6.95 -2.52 -3.15
CA ILE A 77 7.18 -3.86 -2.58
C ILE A 77 8.10 -3.75 -1.36
N ARG A 78 9.23 -3.05 -1.51
CA ARG A 78 10.21 -2.84 -0.45
C ARG A 78 9.60 -2.06 0.72
N ASP A 79 8.97 -0.93 0.44
CA ASP A 79 8.39 -0.04 1.46
C ASP A 79 7.31 -0.77 2.25
N PHE A 80 6.42 -1.50 1.57
CA PHE A 80 5.33 -2.23 2.21
C PHE A 80 5.86 -3.34 3.14
N GLN A 81 6.82 -4.14 2.68
CA GLN A 81 7.42 -5.21 3.48
C GLN A 81 8.14 -4.65 4.72
N THR A 82 8.96 -3.61 4.55
CA THR A 82 9.65 -2.96 5.67
C THR A 82 8.65 -2.36 6.65
N ASN A 83 7.67 -1.60 6.18
CA ASN A 83 6.69 -0.97 7.06
C ASN A 83 5.82 -1.99 7.80
N ALA A 84 5.43 -3.09 7.16
CA ALA A 84 4.69 -4.16 7.81
C ALA A 84 5.53 -4.84 8.89
N GLY A 85 6.81 -5.11 8.63
CA GLY A 85 7.75 -5.61 9.62
C GLY A 85 7.88 -4.66 10.81
N ASP A 86 8.22 -3.38 10.55
CA ASP A 86 8.39 -2.34 11.57
C ASP A 86 7.15 -2.19 12.47
N LEU A 87 5.94 -2.35 11.91
CA LEU A 87 4.69 -2.24 12.65
C LEU A 87 4.45 -3.45 13.57
N LEU A 88 4.86 -4.65 13.15
CA LEU A 88 4.48 -5.91 13.80
C LEU A 88 5.58 -6.51 14.69
N THR A 89 6.84 -6.11 14.52
CA THR A 89 7.97 -6.72 15.24
C THR A 89 8.63 -5.80 16.26
N GLY A 90 8.05 -4.63 16.52
CA GLY A 90 8.68 -3.57 17.32
C GLY A 90 9.81 -2.90 16.53
N SER A 91 9.75 -1.57 16.39
CA SER A 91 10.75 -0.81 15.64
C SER A 91 11.58 0.08 16.54
N GLN A 92 12.82 0.36 16.11
CA GLN A 92 13.74 1.33 16.71
C GLN A 92 13.23 2.79 16.63
N HIS A 93 12.04 3.00 16.05
CA HIS A 93 11.38 4.29 15.91
C HIS A 93 9.93 4.16 16.38
N CYS A 94 9.72 3.52 17.53
CA CYS A 94 8.41 3.44 18.16
C CYS A 94 7.83 4.84 18.37
N ILE A 95 6.52 5.00 18.17
CA ILE A 95 5.83 6.27 18.48
C ILE A 95 6.00 6.70 19.95
N CYS A 96 6.27 5.73 20.84
CA CYS A 96 6.59 5.96 22.24
C CYS A 96 7.96 6.61 22.47
N GLN A 97 8.95 6.37 21.59
CA GLN A 97 10.32 6.89 21.74
C GLN A 97 10.48 8.33 21.21
N SER A 98 9.52 8.84 20.44
CA SER A 98 9.56 10.21 19.92
C SER A 98 9.06 11.27 20.90
N GLN A 99 8.52 10.88 22.05
CA GLN A 99 7.96 11.81 23.05
C GLN A 99 8.57 11.72 24.45
N THR A 100 9.38 10.72 24.75
CA THR A 100 10.01 10.57 26.06
C THR A 100 11.32 9.79 25.94
N ASN A 101 12.32 10.12 26.77
CA ASN A 101 13.50 9.28 27.04
C ASN A 101 13.11 7.97 27.77
N LEU A 102 11.99 7.33 27.40
CA LEU A 102 11.50 6.11 28.02
C LEU A 102 11.64 4.93 27.04
N SER A 103 12.20 3.86 27.56
CA SER A 103 12.27 2.58 26.86
C SER A 103 10.88 1.94 26.75
N CYS A 104 10.66 1.10 25.74
CA CYS A 104 9.38 0.41 25.54
C CYS A 104 8.96 -0.48 26.72
N ASP A 105 9.90 -0.83 27.62
CA ASP A 105 9.63 -1.61 28.83
C ASP A 105 8.88 -0.80 29.91
N GLU A 106 8.85 0.53 29.79
CA GLU A 106 8.22 1.45 30.74
C GLU A 106 6.96 2.15 30.18
N CYS A 107 6.42 1.66 29.05
CA CYS A 107 5.15 2.15 28.50
C CYS A 107 3.98 1.69 29.39
N GLN A 108 3.81 2.34 30.55
CA GLN A 108 2.58 2.24 31.31
C GLN A 108 1.47 2.97 30.54
N PRO A 109 0.27 2.38 30.41
CA PRO A 109 -0.88 3.10 29.86
C PRO A 109 -1.07 4.38 30.69
N THR A 110 -1.02 5.54 30.04
CA THR A 110 -1.45 6.78 30.68
C THR A 110 -2.94 6.65 30.93
N GLU A 111 -3.31 6.30 32.17
CA GLU A 111 -4.57 6.76 32.75
C GLU A 111 -4.52 8.29 32.64
N ASP A 112 -5.26 8.86 31.68
CA ASP A 112 -5.80 10.23 31.69
C ASP A 112 -6.20 10.65 30.27
N ILE A 113 -7.36 10.17 29.82
CA ILE A 113 -8.27 11.03 29.05
C ILE A 113 -9.64 10.85 29.70
N GLU A 114 -9.86 11.57 30.81
CA GLU A 114 -11.21 11.93 31.22
C GLU A 114 -11.86 12.69 30.05
N ALA A 115 -12.77 12.00 29.37
CA ALA A 115 -13.68 12.61 28.42
C ALA A 115 -14.57 13.61 29.17
N LYS A 116 -14.31 14.90 28.96
CA LYS A 116 -15.28 15.99 29.17
C LYS A 116 -15.98 16.31 27.86
#